data_AF-A0A3A0DAW3-F1
#
_entry.id   AF-A0A3A0DAW3-F1
#
_cell.length_a   1.000
_cell.length_b   1.000
_cell.length_c   1.000
_cell.angle_alpha   90.00
_cell.angle_beta   90.00
_cell.angle_gamma   90.00
#
_symmetry.space_group_name_H-M   'P 1'
#
loop_
_entity.id
_entity.type
_entity.pdbx_description
1 polymer ?
#
loop_
_entity_poly.entity_id
_entity_poly.type
_entity_poly.pdbx_seq_one_letter_code
_entity_poly.pdbx_strand_id
1 'polypeptide(L)'
;MQLFRKKTMHAKIKVLLASRPKMLSDVVRNFITHQPDMEVVGEVLDPIELLFAARAAKVDVVIVTPLDSEEEPPICRHLLAEYPRLKIVTLSVQGEIAFLYESGAGKKRIDEPCEQSILDAIRESRPAITDK
;
A
#
# COMPACT_ATOMS: atom_id res chain seq x y z
N MET A 1 -21.78 -36.17 10.93
CA MET A 1 -21.98 -34.71 10.85
C MET A 1 -20.75 -34.03 11.42
N GLN A 2 -19.81 -33.58 10.58
CA GLN A 2 -18.68 -32.76 11.01
C GLN A 2 -18.99 -31.29 10.71
N LEU A 3 -18.90 -30.49 11.76
CA LEU A 3 -19.16 -29.07 11.81
C LEU A 3 -18.07 -28.35 11.01
N PHE A 4 -18.42 -27.80 9.84
CA PHE A 4 -17.53 -26.89 9.11
C PHE A 4 -17.33 -25.63 9.96
N ARG A 5 -16.17 -25.52 10.61
CA ARG A 5 -15.69 -24.25 11.17
C ARG A 5 -15.69 -23.22 10.03
N LYS A 6 -16.58 -22.22 10.08
CA LYS A 6 -16.45 -21.01 9.26
C LYS A 6 -15.10 -20.37 9.61
N LYS A 7 -14.07 -20.69 8.83
CA LYS A 7 -12.81 -19.95 8.83
C LYS A 7 -13.20 -18.56 8.34
N THR A 8 -13.17 -17.55 9.22
CA THR A 8 -13.32 -16.15 8.83
C THR A 8 -12.17 -15.84 7.88
N MET A 9 -12.43 -15.93 6.58
CA MET A 9 -11.53 -15.46 5.54
C MET A 9 -11.48 -13.94 5.68
N HIS A 10 -10.45 -13.43 6.34
CA HIS A 10 -10.18 -11.99 6.31
C HIS A 10 -9.94 -11.63 4.84
N ALA A 11 -10.62 -10.59 4.36
CA ALA A 11 -10.36 -10.07 3.02
C ALA A 11 -8.88 -9.67 2.93
N LYS A 12 -8.23 -10.03 1.83
CA LYS A 12 -6.83 -9.68 1.60
C LYS A 12 -6.68 -8.17 1.47
N ILE A 13 -5.57 -7.64 1.96
CA ILE A 13 -5.14 -6.27 1.73
C ILE A 13 -4.76 -6.13 0.26
N LYS A 14 -5.47 -5.25 -0.45
CA LYS A 14 -5.27 -4.99 -1.88
C LYS A 14 -4.26 -3.89 -2.09
N VAL A 15 -3.15 -4.24 -2.75
CA VAL A 15 -2.03 -3.35 -2.99
C VAL A 15 -1.95 -2.98 -4.47
N LEU A 16 -1.90 -1.68 -4.76
CA LEU A 16 -1.65 -1.14 -6.09
C LEU A 16 -0.25 -0.55 -6.16
N LEU A 17 0.51 -0.88 -7.21
CA LEU A 17 1.87 -0.38 -7.37
C LEU A 17 1.90 0.80 -8.34
N ALA A 18 2.56 1.88 -7.94
CA ALA A 18 3.01 2.96 -8.80
C ALA A 18 4.53 3.07 -8.65
N SER A 19 5.24 2.05 -9.14
CA SER A 19 6.63 1.81 -8.75
C SER A 19 7.58 1.82 -9.96
N ARG A 20 8.67 2.57 -9.84
CA ARG A 20 9.82 2.54 -10.76
C ARG A 20 11.13 2.66 -9.97
N PRO A 21 12.26 2.15 -10.49
CA PRO A 21 12.40 1.38 -11.74
C PRO A 21 11.76 -0.02 -11.63
N LYS A 22 11.65 -0.72 -12.76
CA LYS A 22 11.00 -2.04 -12.83
C LYS A 22 11.58 -3.05 -11.83
N MET A 23 12.91 -3.01 -11.61
CA MET A 23 13.57 -3.83 -10.61
C MET A 23 13.01 -3.63 -9.19
N LEU A 24 12.80 -2.37 -8.76
CA LEU A 24 12.19 -2.08 -7.45
C LEU A 24 10.72 -2.54 -7.42
N SER A 25 9.98 -2.32 -8.50
CA SER A 25 8.60 -2.79 -8.63
C SER A 25 8.50 -4.32 -8.47
N ASP A 26 9.43 -5.07 -9.06
CA ASP A 26 9.46 -6.53 -8.97
C ASP A 26 9.85 -7.02 -7.57
N VAL A 27 10.80 -6.35 -6.89
CA VAL A 27 11.13 -6.63 -5.48
C VAL A 27 9.91 -6.40 -4.58
N VAL A 28 9.24 -5.25 -4.72
CA VAL A 28 8.04 -4.92 -3.95
C VAL A 28 6.92 -5.91 -4.20
N ARG A 29 6.65 -6.20 -5.48
CA ARG A 29 5.65 -7.19 -5.87
C ARG A 29 5.96 -8.55 -5.25
N ASN A 30 7.22 -8.99 -5.31
CA ASN A 30 7.65 -10.28 -4.80
C ASN A 30 7.27 -10.41 -3.33
N PHE A 31 7.73 -9.52 -2.44
CA PHE A 31 7.45 -9.69 -1.02
C PHE A 31 5.97 -9.55 -0.65
N ILE A 32 5.20 -8.69 -1.35
CA ILE A 32 3.75 -8.57 -1.12
C ILE A 32 3.02 -9.85 -1.51
N THR A 33 3.33 -10.43 -2.67
CA THR A 33 2.66 -11.66 -3.14
C THR A 33 2.98 -12.90 -2.32
N HIS A 34 4.08 -12.88 -1.56
CA HIS A 34 4.41 -13.94 -0.59
C HIS A 34 3.57 -13.87 0.69
N GLN A 35 2.81 -12.78 0.91
CA GLN A 35 1.96 -12.65 2.08
C GLN A 35 0.58 -13.30 1.85
N PRO A 36 0.12 -14.20 2.74
CA PRO A 36 -1.17 -14.86 2.57
C PRO A 36 -2.36 -13.90 2.74
N ASP A 37 -2.16 -12.79 3.46
CA ASP A 37 -3.14 -11.75 3.77
C ASP A 37 -3.10 -10.57 2.79
N MET A 38 -2.29 -10.61 1.72
CA MET A 38 -2.19 -9.52 0.75
C MET A 38 -2.30 -10.01 -0.69
N GLU A 39 -2.57 -9.08 -1.60
CA GLU A 39 -2.51 -9.29 -3.04
C GLU A 39 -2.11 -8.01 -3.77
N VAL A 40 -1.29 -8.14 -4.83
CA VAL A 40 -1.04 -7.04 -5.76
C VAL A 40 -2.10 -7.07 -6.85
N VAL A 41 -2.99 -6.07 -6.86
CA VAL A 41 -4.13 -6.02 -7.79
C VAL A 41 -3.81 -5.34 -9.12
N GLY A 42 -2.67 -4.66 -9.21
CA GLY A 42 -2.25 -3.99 -10.44
C GLY A 42 -0.96 -3.20 -10.27
N GLU A 43 -0.51 -2.62 -11.39
CA GLU A 43 0.59 -1.67 -11.44
C GLU A 43 0.22 -0.57 -12.44
N VAL A 44 0.23 0.68 -11.99
CA VAL A 44 -0.19 1.85 -12.76
C VAL A 44 0.78 2.99 -12.50
N LEU A 45 1.40 3.50 -13.55
CA LEU A 45 2.50 4.45 -13.44
C LEU A 45 2.09 5.88 -13.77
N ASP A 46 0.97 6.06 -14.47
CA ASP A 46 0.40 7.37 -14.74
C ASP A 46 -0.39 7.83 -13.50
N PRO A 47 -0.13 9.04 -12.96
CA PRO A 47 -0.81 9.53 -11.76
C PRO A 47 -2.33 9.67 -11.90
N ILE A 48 -2.82 10.00 -13.10
CA ILE A 48 -4.26 10.15 -13.34
C ILE A 48 -4.92 8.77 -13.37
N GLU A 49 -4.34 7.82 -14.11
CA GLU A 49 -4.82 6.44 -14.13
C GLU A 49 -4.75 5.80 -12.73
N LEU A 50 -3.75 6.14 -11.93
CA LEU A 50 -3.59 5.65 -10.56
C LEU A 50 -4.78 6.02 -9.68
N LEU A 51 -5.28 7.26 -9.79
CA LEU A 51 -6.48 7.72 -9.07
C LEU A 51 -7.71 6.88 -9.45
N PHE A 52 -7.90 6.59 -10.74
CA PHE A 52 -9.03 5.80 -11.21
C PHE A 52 -8.91 4.32 -10.82
N ALA A 53 -7.72 3.74 -10.96
CA ALA A 53 -7.43 2.35 -10.63
C ALA A 53 -7.60 2.07 -9.13
N ALA A 54 -7.15 2.99 -8.26
CA ALA A 54 -7.31 2.87 -6.81
C ALA A 54 -8.80 2.72 -6.41
N ARG A 55 -9.68 3.51 -7.03
CA ARG A 55 -11.13 3.43 -6.81
C ARG A 55 -11.75 2.18 -7.39
N ALA A 56 -11.43 1.87 -8.65
CA ALA A 56 -12.04 0.75 -9.37
C ALA A 56 -11.73 -0.58 -8.68
N ALA A 57 -10.48 -0.77 -8.23
CA ALA A 57 -10.04 -1.99 -7.57
C ALA A 57 -10.32 -2.00 -6.04
N LYS A 58 -10.81 -0.89 -5.48
CA LYS A 58 -11.05 -0.69 -4.04
C LYS A 58 -9.81 -1.07 -3.22
N VAL A 59 -8.70 -0.43 -3.54
CA VAL A 59 -7.40 -0.79 -2.95
C VAL A 59 -7.25 -0.23 -1.55
N ASP A 60 -6.56 -0.98 -0.69
CA ASP A 60 -6.28 -0.59 0.69
C ASP A 60 -4.95 0.16 0.80
N VAL A 61 -4.01 -0.15 -0.10
CA VAL A 61 -2.66 0.43 -0.13
C VAL A 61 -2.26 0.78 -1.54
N VAL A 62 -1.64 1.95 -1.70
CA VAL A 62 -0.83 2.29 -2.89
C VAL A 62 0.63 2.37 -2.48
N ILE A 63 1.52 1.73 -3.23
CA ILE A 63 2.97 1.89 -3.06
C ILE A 63 3.50 2.77 -4.19
N VAL A 64 4.07 3.93 -3.84
CA VAL A 64 4.61 4.92 -4.79
C VAL A 64 6.14 4.96 -4.73
N THR A 65 6.80 4.73 -5.86
CA THR A 65 8.26 4.82 -5.97
C THR A 65 8.65 5.42 -7.34
N PRO A 66 9.85 6.01 -7.47
CA PRO A 66 10.78 6.30 -6.39
C PRO A 66 10.33 7.50 -5.56
N LEU A 67 10.75 7.52 -4.31
CA LEU A 67 10.75 8.71 -3.49
C LEU A 67 12.09 9.43 -3.71
N ASP A 68 12.06 10.53 -4.47
CA ASP A 68 13.25 11.29 -4.86
C ASP A 68 13.77 12.24 -3.77
N SER A 69 12.92 12.57 -2.78
CA SER A 69 13.27 13.44 -1.65
C SER A 69 12.39 13.10 -0.43
N GLU A 70 12.68 13.68 0.74
CA GLU A 70 11.77 13.56 1.87
C GLU A 70 10.47 14.38 1.70
N GLU A 71 10.27 15.11 0.61
CA GLU A 71 9.00 15.78 0.36
C GLU A 71 7.91 14.77 -0.03
N GLU A 72 6.68 15.04 0.41
CA GLU A 72 5.53 14.23 0.05
C GLU A 72 5.21 14.37 -1.45
N PRO A 73 5.17 13.28 -2.24
CA PRO A 73 4.78 13.35 -3.64
C PRO A 73 3.38 13.95 -3.79
N PRO A 74 3.14 14.90 -4.71
CA PRO A 74 1.83 15.58 -4.84
C PRO A 74 0.65 14.62 -5.00
N ILE A 75 0.86 13.49 -5.66
CA ILE A 75 -0.15 12.44 -5.85
C ILE A 75 -0.68 11.86 -4.52
N CYS A 76 0.13 11.87 -3.45
CA CYS A 76 -0.28 11.35 -2.14
C CYS A 76 -1.42 12.17 -1.55
N ARG A 77 -1.31 13.51 -1.63
CA ARG A 77 -2.37 14.43 -1.18
C ARG A 77 -3.67 14.21 -1.92
N HIS A 78 -3.61 14.07 -3.24
CA HIS A 78 -4.80 13.83 -4.07
C HIS A 78 -5.45 12.50 -3.74
N LEU A 79 -4.66 11.43 -3.65
CA LEU A 79 -5.14 10.09 -3.29
C LEU A 79 -5.81 10.05 -1.91
N LEU A 80 -5.23 10.71 -0.89
CA LEU A 80 -5.78 10.73 0.47
C LEU A 80 -6.99 11.66 0.62
N ALA A 81 -7.09 12.72 -0.18
CA ALA A 81 -8.26 13.58 -0.23
C ALA A 81 -9.46 12.85 -0.85
N GLU A 82 -9.25 12.14 -1.96
CA GLU A 82 -10.30 11.37 -2.66
C GLU A 82 -10.65 10.07 -1.92
N TYR A 83 -9.66 9.41 -1.31
CA TYR A 83 -9.82 8.11 -0.65
C TYR A 83 -9.26 8.16 0.78
N PRO A 84 -10.02 8.70 1.76
CA PRO A 84 -9.51 8.88 3.12
C PRO A 84 -9.13 7.60 3.88
N ARG A 85 -9.58 6.43 3.40
CA ARG A 85 -9.23 5.11 3.97
C ARG A 85 -8.00 4.49 3.32
N LEU A 86 -7.50 5.09 2.24
CA LEU A 86 -6.34 4.60 1.53
C LEU A 86 -5.09 4.88 2.37
N LYS A 87 -4.13 3.96 2.30
CA LYS A 87 -2.79 4.17 2.80
C LYS A 87 -1.83 4.29 1.65
N ILE A 88 -0.79 5.09 1.84
CA ILE A 88 0.24 5.25 0.83
C ILE A 88 1.59 4.96 1.48
N VAL A 89 2.35 4.06 0.87
CA VAL A 89 3.74 3.81 1.25
C VAL A 89 4.63 4.35 0.15
N THR A 90 5.55 5.25 0.48
CA THR A 90 6.57 5.72 -0.46
C THR A 90 7.91 5.09 -0.13
N LEU A 91 8.71 4.74 -1.15
CA LEU A 91 10.06 4.18 -0.96
C LEU A 91 11.06 4.79 -1.94
N SER A 92 12.27 5.08 -1.46
CA SER A 92 13.39 5.47 -2.32
C SER A 92 13.96 4.25 -3.08
N VAL A 93 14.71 4.50 -4.16
CA VAL A 93 15.28 3.42 -5.00
C VAL A 93 16.17 2.48 -4.20
N GLN A 94 16.96 3.04 -3.29
CA GLN A 94 17.92 2.30 -2.47
C GLN A 94 17.27 1.67 -1.22
N GLY A 95 15.99 1.94 -0.95
CA GLY A 95 15.31 1.44 0.25
C GLY A 95 15.69 2.16 1.54
N GLU A 96 16.52 3.20 1.49
CA GLU A 96 17.00 3.93 2.69
C GLU A 96 15.93 4.83 3.33
N ILE A 97 14.92 5.22 2.55
CA ILE A 97 13.88 6.14 2.98
C ILE A 97 12.53 5.56 2.61
N ALA A 98 11.66 5.43 3.62
CA ALA A 98 10.27 5.11 3.41
C ALA A 98 9.36 5.86 4.37
N PHE A 99 8.14 6.16 3.89
CA PHE A 99 7.13 6.85 4.65
C PHE A 99 5.77 6.20 4.45
N LEU A 100 4.95 6.25 5.50
CA LEU A 100 3.54 5.93 5.50
C LEU A 100 2.73 7.23 5.57
N TYR A 101 1.73 7.35 4.71
CA TYR A 101 0.77 8.44 4.70
C TYR A 101 -0.64 7.87 4.85
N GLU A 102 -1.42 8.48 5.74
CA GLU A 102 -2.82 8.14 6.01
C GLU A 102 -3.63 9.43 6.15
N SER A 103 -4.93 9.39 5.88
CA SER A 103 -5.75 10.59 6.05
C SER A 103 -5.93 10.92 7.53
N GLY A 104 -5.69 12.18 7.92
CA GLY A 104 -5.83 12.64 9.30
C GLY A 104 -4.70 12.21 10.26
N ALA A 105 -3.80 11.33 9.84
CA ALA A 105 -2.51 11.11 10.50
C ALA A 105 -1.42 11.78 9.66
N GLY A 106 -0.50 12.50 10.29
CA GLY A 106 0.62 13.10 9.56
C GLY A 106 1.50 12.02 8.89
N LYS A 107 2.37 12.46 7.99
CA LYS A 107 3.44 11.63 7.42
C LYS A 107 4.26 10.94 8.52
N LYS A 108 4.31 9.60 8.52
CA LYS A 108 5.11 8.78 9.46
C LYS A 108 6.31 8.19 8.74
N ARG A 109 7.51 8.33 9.32
CA ARG A 109 8.72 7.62 8.84
C ARG A 109 8.64 6.14 9.20
N ILE A 110 9.02 5.28 8.26
CA ILE A 110 9.31 3.88 8.55
C ILE A 110 10.79 3.82 8.90
N ASP A 111 11.09 3.51 10.16
CA ASP A 111 12.48 3.38 10.62
C ASP A 111 13.08 2.10 10.05
N GLU A 112 14.35 2.18 9.61
CA GLU A 112 15.09 1.05 9.01
C GLU A 112 14.29 0.30 7.93
N PRO A 113 13.99 0.95 6.78
CA PRO A 113 13.08 0.35 5.81
C PRO A 113 13.65 -0.94 5.22
N CYS A 114 13.03 -2.03 5.63
CA CYS A 114 13.24 -3.38 5.13
C CYS A 114 11.88 -4.01 4.78
N GLU A 115 11.91 -5.16 4.08
CA GLU A 115 10.71 -5.91 3.71
C GLU A 115 9.73 -6.05 4.88
N GLN A 116 10.20 -6.50 6.04
CA GLN A 116 9.35 -6.71 7.20
C GLN A 116 8.73 -5.41 7.73
N SER A 117 9.52 -4.34 7.86
CA SER A 117 9.01 -3.04 8.34
C SER A 117 7.94 -2.44 7.41
N ILE A 118 8.06 -2.65 6.09
CA ILE A 118 7.07 -2.20 5.11
C ILE A 118 5.77 -3.00 5.27
N LEU A 119 5.90 -4.33 5.40
CA LEU A 119 4.77 -5.22 5.63
C LEU A 119 4.04 -4.92 6.94
N ASP A 120 4.78 -4.62 7.99
CA ASP A 120 4.23 -4.26 9.29
C ASP A 120 3.52 -2.91 9.23
N ALA A 121 4.12 -1.89 8.59
CA ALA A 121 3.47 -0.60 8.37
C ALA A 121 2.15 -0.72 7.59
N ILE A 122 2.08 -1.63 6.61
CA ILE A 122 0.85 -1.95 5.87
C ILE A 122 -0.23 -2.56 6.78
N ARG A 123 0.16 -3.40 7.75
CA ARG A 123 -0.75 -4.13 8.65
C ARG A 123 -1.17 -3.36 9.90
N GLU A 124 -0.27 -2.58 10.50
CA GLU A 124 -0.48 -1.86 11.78
C GLU A 124 -1.71 -0.96 11.76
N SER A 125 -1.95 -0.36 10.61
CA SER A 125 -3.13 0.45 10.37
C SER A 125 -4.31 -0.49 10.08
N ARG A 126 -5.25 -0.59 11.01
CA ARG A 126 -6.42 -1.47 10.85
C ARG A 126 -7.16 -1.13 9.54
N PRO A 127 -7.53 -2.11 8.69
CA PRO A 127 -8.63 -1.92 7.78
C PRO A 127 -9.84 -1.54 8.66
N ALA A 128 -10.53 -0.45 8.34
CA ALA A 128 -11.81 -0.18 8.95
C ALA A 128 -12.79 -1.26 8.49
N ILE A 129 -12.85 -2.38 9.23
CA ILE A 129 -13.92 -3.35 9.13
C ILE A 129 -15.18 -2.62 9.57
N THR A 130 -15.86 -1.97 8.63
CA THR A 130 -17.20 -1.45 8.88
C THR A 130 -18.17 -2.54 8.49
N ASP A 131 -18.49 -3.39 9.46
CA ASP A 131 -19.78 -4.06 9.46
C ASP A 131 -20.85 -2.96 9.55
N LYS A 132 -21.65 -2.84 8.51
CA LYS A 132 -23.01 -2.29 8.55
C LYS A 132 -23.89 -3.07 7.60
#